data_AF-A0A7J4FRR8-F1
#
_entry.id   AF-A0A7J4FRR8-F1
#
_cell.length_a   1.000
_cell.length_b   1.000
_cell.length_c   1.000
_cell.angle_alpha   90.00
_cell.angle_beta   90.00
_cell.angle_gamma   90.00
#
_symmetry.space_group_name_H-M   'P 1'
#
loop_
_entity.id
_entity.type
_entity.pdbx_description
1 polymer ?
#
loop_
_entity_poly.entity_id
_entity_poly.type
_entity_poly.pdbx_seq_one_letter_code
_entity_poly.pdbx_strand_id
1 'polypeptide(L)' 'MEIQTLIQSFFMLGGSVTETTSERVITLNRNPKEPDMMEKLALGLGVLNSFNIMNIDGKKYSFRLM' A
#
# COMPACT_ATOMS: atom_id res chain seq x y z
N MET A 1 4.74 0.46 -18.67
CA MET A 1 5.95 1.00 -18.02
C MET A 1 5.61 1.73 -16.73
N GLU A 2 4.70 2.70 -16.73
CA GLU A 2 4.37 3.51 -15.54
C GLU A 2 3.90 2.70 -14.31
N ILE A 3 3.00 1.73 -14.49
CA ILE A 3 2.54 0.85 -13.39
C ILE A 3 3.69 0.02 -12.81
N GLN A 4 4.61 -0.47 -13.64
CA GLN A 4 5.71 -1.31 -13.18
C GLN A 4 6.71 -0.49 -12.37
N THR A 5 7.03 0.73 -12.83
CA THR A 5 7.86 1.68 -12.07
C THR A 5 7.19 2.05 -10.76
N LEU A 6 5.88 2.31 -10.77
CA LEU A 6 5.11 2.61 -9.55
C LEU A 6 5.13 1.44 -8.55
N ILE A 7 4.95 0.20 -9.03
CA ILE A 7 5.03 -1.03 -8.21
C ILE A 7 6.45 -1.24 -7.66
N GLN A 8 7.49 -0.99 -8.46
CA GLN A 8 8.87 -1.11 -8.00
C GLN A 8 9.21 -0.06 -6.94
N SER A 9 8.77 1.17 -7.12
CA SER A 9 8.92 2.21 -6.10
C SER A 9 8.19 1.86 -4.80
N PHE A 10 7.02 1.21 -4.89
CA PHE A 10 6.33 0.65 -3.72
C PHE A 10 7.19 -0.36 -2.95
N PHE A 11 7.86 -1.28 -3.64
CA PHE A 11 8.74 -2.28 -2.99
C PHE A 11 10.03 -1.68 -2.41
N MET A 12 10.42 -0.48 -2.84
CA MET A 12 11.59 0.23 -2.31
C MET A 12 11.28 1.07 -1.06
N LEU A 13 10.01 1.30 -0.74
CA LEU A 13 9.65 2.03 0.47
C LEU A 13 9.76 1.12 1.69
N GLY A 14 10.36 1.65 2.76
CA GLY A 14 10.26 1.06 4.08
C GLY A 14 8.82 1.12 4.60
N GLY A 15 8.49 0.27 5.55
CA GLY A 15 7.14 0.21 6.10
C GLY A 15 7.00 -0.80 7.22
N SER A 16 5.76 -1.07 7.60
CA SER A 16 5.41 -2.04 8.62
C SER A 16 4.17 -2.83 8.23
N VAL A 17 4.05 -4.02 8.82
CA VAL A 17 2.84 -4.84 8.70
C VAL A 17 2.30 -5.02 10.11
N THR A 18 1.03 -4.64 10.30
CA THR A 18 0.27 -4.97 11.49
C THR A 18 -0.77 -6.01 11.11
N GLU A 19 -0.81 -7.12 11.84
CA GLU A 19 -1.77 -8.19 11.59
C GLU A 19 -2.68 -8.38 12.81
N THR A 20 -3.97 -8.46 12.54
CA THR A 20 -5.02 -8.75 13.52
C THR A 20 -5.72 -10.05 13.14
N THR A 21 -6.74 -10.42 13.91
CA THR A 21 -7.59 -11.58 13.61
C THR A 21 -8.38 -11.40 12.32
N SER A 22 -8.78 -10.17 11.97
CA SER A 22 -9.67 -9.87 10.83
C SER A 22 -8.99 -9.10 9.69
N GLU A 23 -7.84 -8.47 9.93
CA GLU A 23 -7.23 -7.53 9.00
C GLU A 23 -5.70 -7.61 9.03
N ARG A 24 -5.10 -7.47 7.85
CA ARG A 24 -3.67 -7.25 7.66
C ARG A 24 -3.44 -5.85 7.06
N VAL A 25 -2.85 -4.97 7.85
CA VAL A 25 -2.59 -3.58 7.49
C VAL A 25 -1.14 -3.44 7.07
N ILE A 26 -0.92 -3.04 5.81
CA ILE A 26 0.38 -2.71 5.24
C ILE A 26 0.53 -1.20 5.27
N THR A 27 1.51 -0.70 6.01
CA THR A 27 1.77 0.74 6.12
C THR A 27 3.11 1.05 5.48
N LEU A 28 3.12 1.95 4.49
CA LEU A 28 4.33 2.40 3.82
C LEU A 28 4.73 3.77 4.35
N ASN A 29 6.03 4.00 4.50
CA ASN A 29 6.56 5.32 4.85
C ASN A 29 6.60 6.22 3.61
N ARG A 30 6.20 7.48 3.76
CA ARG A 30 6.38 8.49 2.72
C ARG A 30 7.87 8.78 2.47
N ASN A 31 8.22 8.96 1.20
CA ASN A 31 9.48 9.58 0.80
C ASN A 31 9.28 11.09 0.62
N PRO A 32 9.78 11.96 1.52
CA PRO A 32 9.60 13.40 1.41
C PRO A 32 10.33 14.01 0.20
N LYS A 33 11.27 13.28 -0.41
CA LYS A 33 12.00 13.74 -1.60
C LYS A 33 11.18 13.63 -2.89
N GLU A 34 10.06 12.91 -2.87
CA GLU A 34 9.25 12.61 -4.06
C GLU A 34 7.74 12.82 -3.78
N PRO A 35 7.30 14.05 -3.45
CA PRO A 35 5.91 14.31 -3.03
C PRO A 35 4.87 13.94 -4.08
N ASP A 36 5.11 14.26 -5.36
CA ASP A 36 4.18 13.94 -6.45
C ASP A 36 3.99 12.43 -6.63
N MET A 37 5.05 11.64 -6.41
CA MET A 37 4.95 10.19 -6.47
C MET A 37 4.22 9.62 -5.25
N MET A 38 4.37 10.25 -4.07
CA MET A 38 3.60 9.87 -2.88
C MET A 38 2.11 10.14 -3.04
N GLU A 39 1.72 11.20 -3.76
CA GLU A 39 0.31 11.47 -4.09
C GLU A 39 -0.27 10.41 -5.04
N LYS A 40 0.45 10.09 -6.12
CA LYS A 40 0.06 8.99 -7.04
C LYS A 40 -0.05 7.65 -6.31
N LEU A 41 0.88 7.39 -5.39
CA LEU A 41 0.86 6.20 -4.57
C LEU A 41 -0.37 6.17 -3.66
N ALA A 42 -0.71 7.29 -3.01
CA ALA A 42 -1.91 7.37 -2.16
C ALA A 42 -3.19 7.03 -2.93
N LEU A 43 -3.32 7.53 -4.17
CA LEU A 43 -4.42 7.18 -5.06
C LEU A 43 -4.43 5.69 -5.40
N GLY A 44 -3.28 5.12 -5.75
CA GLY A 44 -3.13 3.69 -6.05
C GLY A 44 -3.50 2.79 -4.86
N LEU A 45 -3.08 3.14 -3.65
CA LEU A 45 -3.47 2.41 -2.44
C LEU A 45 -4.96 2.53 -2.14
N GLY A 46 -5.57 3.68 -2.42
CA GLY A 46 -7.03 3.87 -2.35
C GLY A 46 -7.78 2.92 -3.29
N VAL A 47 -7.31 2.77 -4.53
CA VAL A 47 -7.86 1.80 -5.49
C VAL A 47 -7.71 0.37 -4.97
N LEU A 48 -6.54 -0.02 -4.44
CA LEU A 48 -6.32 -1.35 -3.87
C LEU A 48 -7.28 -1.64 -2.70
N ASN A 49 -7.49 -0.66 -1.82
CA ASN A 49 -8.43 -0.77 -0.71
C ASN A 49 -9.88 -0.95 -1.18
N SER A 50 -10.25 -0.37 -2.33
CA SER A 50 -11.58 -0.50 -2.91
C SER A 50 -11.90 -1.91 -3.43
N PHE A 51 -10.87 -2.69 -3.77
CA PHE A 51 -11.04 -4.08 -4.22
C PHE A 51 -11.40 -5.04 -3.08
N ASN A 52 -11.38 -4.60 -1.82
CA ASN A 52 -11.68 -5.43 -0.65
C ASN A 52 -10.93 -6.77 -0.69
N ILE A 53 -9.63 -6.71 -0.97
CA ILE A 53 -8.78 -7.88 -1.11
C ILE A 53 -8.79 -8.66 0.21
N MET A 54 -9.10 -9.95 0.14
CA MET A 54 -9.07 -10.88 1.26
C MET A 54 -8.05 -11.99 1.02
N ASN A 55 -7.40 -12.47 2.08
CA ASN A 55 -6.60 -13.68 2.00
C ASN A 55 -7.50 -14.94 2.06
N ILE A 56 -6.91 -16.12 1.90
CA ILE A 56 -7.63 -17.40 1.95
C ILE A 56 -8.30 -17.67 3.31
N ASP A 57 -7.80 -17.04 4.38
CA ASP A 57 -8.34 -17.15 5.75
C ASP A 57 -9.44 -16.10 6.03
N GLY A 58 -9.85 -15.32 5.02
CA GLY A 58 -10.87 -14.28 5.14
C GLY A 58 -10.38 -12.97 5.78
N LYS A 59 -9.07 -12.80 6.01
CA LYS A 59 -8.52 -11.54 6.51
C LYS A 59 -8.47 -10.49 5.41
N LYS A 60 -8.97 -9.30 5.70
CA LYS A 60 -8.91 -8.16 4.78
C LYS A 60 -7.51 -7.57 4.71
N TYR A 61 -7.04 -7.27 3.50
CA TYR A 61 -5.86 -6.43 3.30
C TYR A 61 -6.26 -4.96 3.26
N SER A 62 -5.51 -4.14 3.98
CA SER A 62 -5.62 -2.69 3.97
C SER A 62 -4.26 -2.05 3.78
N PHE A 63 -4.19 -1.03 2.94
CA PHE A 63 -2.97 -0.33 2.58
C PHE A 63 -3.04 1.12 3.07
N ARG A 64 -1.96 1.62 3.68
CA ARG A 64 -1.87 2.98 4.23
C ARG A 64 -0.51 3.61 3.92
N LEU A 65 -0.50 4.94 3.85
CA LEU A 65 0.71 5.76 3.81
C LEU A 65 0.86 6.51 5.13
N MET A 66 2.06 6.50 5.68
CA MET A 66 2.48 7.24 6.88
C MET A 66 3.40 8.40 6.50
#